data_AF-A0A509KYQ5-F1
#
_entry.id   AF-A0A509KYQ5-F1
#
_cell.length_a   1.000
_cell.length_b   1.000
_cell.length_c   1.000
_cell.angle_alpha   90.00
_cell.angle_beta   90.00
_cell.angle_gamma   90.00
#
_symmetry.space_group_name_H-M   'P 1'
#
loop_
_entity.id
_entity.type
_entity.pdbx_description
1 polymer ?
#
loop_
_entity_poly.entity_id
_entity_poly.type
_entity_poly.pdbx_seq_one_letter_code
_entity_poly.pdbx_strand_id
1 'polypeptide(L)'
;MKRIDVKTVLGFVFFLIVACDGGYRNCPEHYFSETYKSYIFFEEGSYWVYEDTAYGVTDSMNLVFQGISFDDDCSYRGEPEEELVQRFTSSFFFPDGKDSQIVGNAQLGIYNQRNTRPTAYFNEYYNWGDHHIDSMQINGSWYTEVRYFDLGNLEAYWAKDVGLIKKVIPSWGGDTVYNFELVRYELK
;
A
#
# COMPACT_ATOMS: atom_id res chain seq x y z
N MET A 1 -64.14 -5.05 -28.78
CA MET A 1 -63.03 -5.90 -28.28
C MET A 1 -61.83 -5.69 -29.22
N LYS A 2 -60.83 -4.88 -28.82
CA LYS A 2 -59.69 -4.54 -29.71
C LYS A 2 -58.72 -5.71 -29.76
N ARG A 3 -58.46 -6.25 -30.97
CA ARG A 3 -57.42 -7.27 -31.20
C ARG A 3 -56.05 -6.61 -31.02
N ILE A 4 -55.29 -7.10 -30.06
CA ILE A 4 -53.88 -6.73 -29.89
C ILE A 4 -53.12 -7.51 -30.98
N ASP A 5 -52.40 -6.78 -31.84
CA ASP A 5 -51.57 -7.37 -32.89
C ASP A 5 -50.36 -8.06 -32.27
N VAL A 6 -50.16 -9.34 -32.60
CA VAL A 6 -49.07 -10.19 -32.09
C VAL A 6 -47.71 -9.57 -32.41
N LYS A 7 -47.58 -8.79 -33.50
CA LYS A 7 -46.35 -8.07 -33.84
C LYS A 7 -46.03 -6.96 -32.84
N THR A 8 -47.05 -6.29 -32.31
CA THR A 8 -46.90 -5.25 -31.28
C THR A 8 -46.46 -5.85 -29.94
N VAL A 9 -46.97 -7.04 -29.60
CA VAL A 9 -46.55 -7.76 -28.38
C VAL A 9 -45.11 -8.25 -28.50
N LEU A 10 -44.71 -8.82 -29.65
CA LEU A 10 -43.35 -9.29 -29.87
C LEU A 10 -42.32 -8.14 -29.82
N GLY A 11 -42.65 -6.98 -30.41
CA GLY A 11 -41.78 -5.80 -30.40
C GLY A 11 -41.59 -5.23 -28.99
N PHE A 12 -42.62 -5.27 -28.14
CA PHE A 12 -42.54 -4.78 -26.76
C PHE A 12 -41.74 -5.73 -25.85
N VAL A 13 -41.86 -7.04 -26.07
CA VAL A 13 -41.04 -8.05 -25.37
C VAL A 13 -39.57 -7.89 -25.74
N PHE A 14 -39.24 -7.66 -27.03
CA PHE A 14 -37.85 -7.47 -27.47
C PHE A 14 -37.18 -6.23 -26.84
N PHE A 15 -37.93 -5.14 -26.65
CA PHE A 15 -37.43 -3.93 -25.96
C PHE A 15 -37.19 -4.15 -24.46
N LEU A 16 -37.91 -5.07 -23.82
CA LEU A 16 -37.73 -5.39 -22.40
C LEU A 16 -36.49 -6.27 -22.13
N ILE A 17 -36.02 -7.04 -23.12
CA ILE A 17 -34.83 -7.90 -22.96
C ILE A 17 -33.52 -7.09 -23.06
N VAL A 18 -33.52 -6.00 -23.84
CA VAL A 18 -32.34 -5.12 -23.99
C VAL A 18 -32.11 -4.23 -22.75
N ALA A 19 -33.13 -4.10 -21.88
CA ALA A 19 -33.00 -3.36 -20.62
C ALA A 19 -32.45 -4.20 -19.44
N CYS A 20 -32.10 -5.47 -19.66
CA CYS A 20 -31.56 -6.37 -18.64
C CYS A 20 -30.04 -6.58 -18.71
N ASP A 21 -29.30 -5.77 -19.46
CA ASP A 21 -27.86 -5.61 -19.22
C ASP A 21 -27.67 -4.53 -18.16
N GLY A 22 -27.69 -4.96 -16.89
CA GLY A 22 -27.23 -4.13 -15.78
C GLY A 22 -25.81 -3.62 -16.08
N GLY A 23 -25.58 -2.33 -15.90
CA GLY A 23 -24.49 -1.57 -16.53
C GLY A 23 -23.04 -1.92 -16.19
N TYR A 24 -22.76 -2.98 -15.43
CA TYR A 24 -21.42 -3.32 -14.97
C TYR A 24 -21.21 -4.84 -14.96
N ARG A 25 -20.82 -5.40 -16.11
CA ARG A 25 -20.47 -6.83 -16.26
C ARG A 25 -18.97 -7.08 -16.48
N ASN A 26 -18.15 -6.03 -16.53
CA ASN A 26 -16.73 -6.11 -16.88
C ASN A 26 -15.91 -5.11 -16.04
N CYS A 27 -15.84 -5.29 -14.72
CA CYS A 27 -14.83 -4.58 -13.92
C CYS A 27 -13.46 -5.18 -14.27
N PRO A 28 -12.47 -4.38 -14.69
CA PRO A 28 -11.13 -4.90 -14.92
C PRO A 28 -10.54 -5.35 -13.58
N GLU A 29 -10.07 -6.59 -13.53
CA GLU A 29 -9.37 -7.11 -12.36
C GLU A 29 -7.96 -6.53 -12.30
N HIS A 30 -7.55 -6.07 -11.12
CA HIS A 30 -6.21 -5.56 -10.85
C HIS A 30 -5.65 -6.27 -9.62
N TYR A 31 -4.36 -6.60 -9.67
CA TYR A 31 -3.65 -7.32 -8.62
C TYR A 31 -2.24 -6.77 -8.46
N PHE A 32 -1.73 -6.81 -7.24
CA PHE A 32 -0.31 -6.64 -6.94
C PHE A 32 0.55 -7.61 -7.76
N SER A 33 1.50 -7.07 -8.52
CA SER A 33 2.55 -7.87 -9.17
C SER A 33 3.41 -8.57 -8.12
N GLU A 34 3.94 -9.74 -8.47
CA GLU A 34 4.87 -10.48 -7.62
C GLU A 34 6.13 -9.67 -7.29
N THR A 35 6.58 -8.85 -8.23
CA THR A 35 7.67 -7.88 -8.00
C THR A 35 7.29 -6.94 -6.87
N TYR A 36 6.09 -6.38 -6.86
CA TYR A 36 5.65 -5.48 -5.81
C TYR A 36 5.51 -6.19 -4.45
N LYS A 37 4.91 -7.39 -4.43
CA LYS A 37 4.78 -8.20 -3.19
C LYS A 37 6.14 -8.47 -2.54
N SER A 38 7.20 -8.69 -3.32
CA SER A 38 8.56 -8.92 -2.79
C SER A 38 9.18 -7.73 -2.04
N TYR A 39 8.61 -6.52 -2.15
CA TYR A 39 9.04 -5.37 -1.38
C TYR A 39 8.36 -5.24 -0.02
N ILE A 40 7.14 -5.78 0.10
CA ILE A 40 6.23 -5.39 1.18
C ILE A 40 5.40 -6.53 1.77
N PHE A 41 5.55 -7.78 1.32
CA PHE A 41 4.84 -8.92 1.87
C PHE A 41 5.84 -9.82 2.61
N PHE A 42 5.78 -9.83 3.94
CA PHE A 42 6.73 -10.53 4.82
C PHE A 42 5.96 -11.33 5.86
N GLU A 43 6.40 -12.52 6.25
CA GLU A 43 5.68 -13.32 7.23
C GLU A 43 5.54 -12.61 8.60
N GLU A 44 4.41 -12.80 9.28
CA GLU A 44 4.15 -12.19 10.59
C GLU A 44 5.21 -12.59 11.61
N GLY A 45 5.66 -11.62 12.41
CA GLY A 45 6.78 -11.78 13.32
C GLY A 45 8.16 -11.62 12.68
N SER A 46 8.24 -11.24 11.41
CA SER A 46 9.44 -10.60 10.85
C SER A 46 9.73 -9.28 11.58
N TYR A 47 11.00 -8.93 11.73
CA TYR A 47 11.41 -7.72 12.44
C TYR A 47 12.65 -7.04 11.85
N TRP A 48 12.77 -5.75 12.14
CA TRP A 48 13.88 -4.89 11.75
C TRP A 48 14.37 -4.06 12.93
N VAL A 49 15.68 -3.92 13.06
CA VAL A 49 16.33 -3.12 14.09
C VAL A 49 17.19 -2.06 13.43
N TYR A 50 16.99 -0.81 13.83
CA TYR A 50 17.62 0.37 13.27
C TYR A 50 18.41 1.12 14.33
N GLU A 51 19.40 1.86 13.89
CA GLU A 51 20.13 2.81 14.72
C GLU A 51 20.09 4.19 14.08
N ASP A 52 19.75 5.18 14.88
CA ASP A 52 19.83 6.58 14.51
C ASP A 52 21.30 7.02 14.49
N THR A 53 21.80 7.25 13.28
CA THR A 53 23.20 7.63 13.02
C THR A 53 23.57 8.99 13.60
N ALA A 54 22.59 9.84 13.94
CA ALA A 54 22.84 11.16 14.51
C ALA A 54 22.96 11.15 16.04
N TYR A 55 22.14 10.34 16.73
CA TYR A 55 22.02 10.39 18.18
C TYR A 55 22.28 9.04 18.89
N GLY A 56 22.62 7.98 18.15
CA GLY A 56 22.93 6.66 18.71
C GLY A 56 21.74 5.96 19.37
N VAL A 57 20.53 6.29 18.95
CA VAL A 57 19.29 5.73 19.48
C VAL A 57 18.87 4.52 18.65
N THR A 58 18.59 3.40 19.30
CA THR A 58 18.06 2.21 18.63
C THR A 58 16.53 2.24 18.54
N ASP A 59 15.99 1.87 17.40
CA ASP A 59 14.57 1.57 17.21
C ASP A 59 14.39 0.14 16.68
N SER A 60 13.27 -0.47 16.98
CA SER A 60 12.86 -1.76 16.43
C SER A 60 11.46 -1.68 15.89
N MET A 61 11.23 -2.29 14.72
CA MET A 61 9.92 -2.45 14.11
C MET A 61 9.62 -3.94 14.00
N ASN A 62 8.50 -4.38 14.58
CA ASN A 62 8.03 -5.76 14.47
C ASN A 62 6.74 -5.78 13.66
N LEU A 63 6.65 -6.64 12.66
CA LEU A 63 5.42 -6.86 11.93
C LEU A 63 4.46 -7.68 12.80
N VAL A 64 3.38 -7.05 13.24
CA VAL A 64 2.37 -7.67 14.13
C VAL A 64 1.11 -8.10 13.40
N PHE A 65 0.88 -7.55 12.21
CA PHE A 65 -0.23 -7.93 11.36
C PHE A 65 0.12 -7.64 9.91
N GLN A 66 -0.27 -8.54 9.03
CA GLN A 66 -0.42 -8.21 7.61
C GLN A 66 -1.71 -8.81 7.05
N GLY A 67 -2.28 -8.14 6.06
CA GLY A 67 -3.46 -8.63 5.36
C GLY A 67 -3.52 -8.07 3.95
N ILE A 68 -4.10 -8.86 3.07
CA ILE A 68 -4.51 -8.41 1.73
C ILE A 68 -6.03 -8.47 1.72
N SER A 69 -6.66 -7.38 1.32
CA SER A 69 -8.09 -7.28 1.07
C SER A 69 -8.33 -6.82 -0.36
N PHE A 70 -9.39 -7.31 -0.95
CA PHE A 70 -9.88 -6.84 -2.24
C PHE A 70 -11.20 -6.11 -2.01
N ASP A 71 -11.25 -4.85 -2.42
CA ASP A 71 -12.46 -4.03 -2.41
C ASP A 71 -12.93 -3.87 -3.86
N ASP A 72 -14.09 -4.45 -4.18
CA ASP A 72 -14.75 -4.28 -5.47
C ASP A 72 -16.21 -3.95 -5.23
N ASP A 73 -16.48 -2.66 -5.12
CA ASP A 73 -17.84 -2.13 -5.00
C ASP A 73 -18.65 -2.30 -6.30
N CYS A 74 -18.04 -2.78 -7.40
CA CYS A 74 -18.67 -3.04 -8.70
C CYS A 74 -19.65 -1.91 -9.12
N SER A 75 -19.28 -0.67 -8.80
CA SER A 75 -20.17 0.49 -8.90
C SER A 75 -19.53 1.57 -9.76
N TYR A 76 -20.37 2.38 -10.41
CA TYR A 76 -19.91 3.54 -11.17
C TYR A 76 -19.14 4.59 -10.34
N ARG A 77 -19.11 4.45 -9.01
CA ARG A 77 -18.45 5.38 -8.08
C ARG A 77 -17.15 4.83 -7.49
N GLY A 78 -16.87 3.53 -7.62
CA GLY A 78 -15.71 2.88 -7.02
C GLY A 78 -15.02 1.98 -8.03
N GLU A 79 -13.74 2.20 -8.22
CA GLU A 79 -12.86 1.30 -8.97
C GLU A 79 -12.42 0.16 -8.03
N PRO A 80 -12.22 -1.07 -8.54
CA PRO A 80 -11.71 -2.17 -7.73
C PRO A 80 -10.29 -1.87 -7.22
N GLU A 81 -10.00 -2.31 -6.02
CA GLU A 81 -8.74 -2.11 -5.31
C GLU A 81 -8.28 -3.39 -4.62
N GLU A 82 -6.99 -3.71 -4.73
CA GLU A 82 -6.32 -4.61 -3.80
C GLU A 82 -5.56 -3.76 -2.76
N GLU A 83 -5.93 -3.85 -1.49
CA GLU A 83 -5.28 -3.18 -0.37
C GLU A 83 -4.46 -4.19 0.42
N LEU A 84 -3.17 -3.91 0.59
CA LEU A 84 -2.24 -4.62 1.46
C LEU A 84 -2.01 -3.75 2.70
N VAL A 85 -2.39 -4.24 3.87
CA VAL A 85 -2.14 -3.56 5.14
C VAL A 85 -1.07 -4.30 5.92
N GLN A 86 -0.07 -3.57 6.40
CA GLN A 86 0.87 -4.02 7.42
C GLN A 86 0.76 -3.14 8.66
N ARG A 87 0.82 -3.75 9.84
CA ARG A 87 0.91 -3.01 11.11
C ARG A 87 2.19 -3.41 11.81
N PHE A 88 2.85 -2.39 12.34
CA PHE A 88 4.12 -2.52 13.03
C PHE A 88 4.03 -1.91 14.41
N THR A 89 4.62 -2.58 15.39
CA THR A 89 4.95 -1.93 16.67
C THR A 89 6.33 -1.32 16.56
N SER A 90 6.49 -0.04 16.89
CA SER A 90 7.79 0.63 16.98
C SER A 90 8.08 1.10 18.40
N SER A 91 9.29 0.81 18.89
CA SER A 91 9.75 1.28 20.19
C SER A 91 9.93 2.80 20.27
N PHE A 92 10.22 3.45 19.14
CA PHE A 92 10.51 4.90 19.09
C PHE A 92 9.28 5.75 18.78
N PHE A 93 8.39 5.33 17.89
CA PHE A 93 7.20 6.12 17.52
C PHE A 93 6.11 6.11 18.60
N PHE A 94 5.95 4.98 19.28
CA PHE A 94 4.85 4.75 20.22
C PHE A 94 5.33 3.93 21.42
N PRO A 95 6.06 4.55 22.37
CA PRO A 95 6.49 3.87 23.59
C PRO A 95 5.31 3.40 24.46
N ASP A 96 4.09 3.86 24.17
CA ASP A 96 2.83 3.40 24.78
C ASP A 96 2.22 2.16 24.10
N GLY A 97 2.88 1.59 23.08
CA GLY A 97 2.49 0.34 22.43
C GLY A 97 1.39 0.49 21.37
N LYS A 98 1.21 1.68 20.80
CA LYS A 98 0.33 1.86 19.63
C LYS A 98 1.03 1.39 18.35
N ASP A 99 0.26 0.79 17.45
CA ASP A 99 0.79 0.32 16.18
C ASP A 99 0.92 1.47 15.17
N SER A 100 2.07 1.55 14.52
CA SER A 100 2.24 2.22 13.23
C SER A 100 1.64 1.36 12.13
N GLN A 101 1.14 1.97 11.06
CA GLN A 101 0.57 1.23 9.93
C GLN A 101 1.32 1.61 8.65
N ILE A 102 1.51 0.64 7.78
CA ILE A 102 1.95 0.83 6.40
C ILE A 102 0.86 0.22 5.53
N VAL A 103 0.45 0.94 4.49
CA VAL A 103 -0.67 0.55 3.61
C VAL A 103 -0.19 0.61 2.16
N GLY A 104 -0.18 -0.53 1.49
CA GLY A 104 -0.03 -0.62 0.04
C GLY A 104 -1.39 -0.73 -0.65
N ASN A 105 -1.57 -0.09 -1.80
CA ASN A 105 -2.82 0.00 -2.55
C ASN A 105 -2.58 -0.21 -4.06
N ALA A 106 -3.10 -1.26 -4.66
CA ALA A 106 -3.19 -1.41 -6.11
C ALA A 106 -4.58 -0.90 -6.54
N GLN A 107 -4.64 0.36 -6.95
CA GLN A 107 -5.87 1.05 -7.38
C GLN A 107 -5.74 1.62 -8.80
N LEU A 108 -6.85 1.67 -9.53
CA LEU A 108 -7.05 2.71 -10.55
C LEU A 108 -7.40 4.03 -9.83
N GLY A 109 -6.57 5.06 -10.02
CA GLY A 109 -6.53 6.21 -9.10
C GLY A 109 -7.83 7.00 -8.91
N ILE A 110 -8.50 6.79 -7.76
CA ILE A 110 -9.33 7.80 -7.08
C ILE A 110 -9.16 7.70 -5.54
N TYR A 111 -8.45 8.69 -5.00
CA TYR A 111 -8.28 9.16 -3.61
C TYR A 111 -9.03 8.45 -2.44
N ASN A 112 -8.30 7.82 -1.51
CA ASN A 112 -8.79 7.36 -0.20
C ASN A 112 -8.21 8.19 0.97
N GLN A 113 -9.05 8.92 1.74
CA GLN A 113 -8.67 9.86 2.82
C GLN A 113 -8.84 9.34 4.27
N ARG A 114 -8.91 8.02 4.52
CA ARG A 114 -9.45 7.56 5.82
C ARG A 114 -8.54 7.63 7.05
N ASN A 115 -7.22 7.69 6.94
CA ASN A 115 -6.37 7.21 8.04
C ASN A 115 -5.51 8.31 8.66
N THR A 116 -5.99 8.93 9.74
CA THR A 116 -5.27 9.89 10.60
C THR A 116 -4.11 9.26 11.41
N ARG A 117 -3.32 8.38 10.79
CA ARG A 117 -2.17 7.67 11.38
C ARG A 117 -0.92 7.93 10.52
N PRO A 118 0.31 7.79 11.07
CA PRO A 118 1.50 7.70 10.23
C PRO A 118 1.34 6.46 9.35
N THR A 119 1.13 6.69 8.06
CA THR A 119 0.93 5.68 7.04
C THR A 119 2.01 5.85 6.00
N ALA A 120 2.81 4.81 5.77
CA ALA A 120 3.60 4.72 4.54
C ALA A 120 2.72 4.13 3.44
N TYR A 121 2.67 4.78 2.28
CA TYR A 121 1.84 4.34 1.15
C TYR A 121 2.68 3.66 0.08
N PHE A 122 2.22 2.52 -0.42
CA PHE A 122 2.75 1.89 -1.63
C PHE A 122 1.64 1.74 -2.66
N ASN A 123 1.97 1.82 -3.95
CA ASN A 123 0.94 1.73 -4.97
C ASN A 123 1.49 1.14 -6.28
N GLU A 124 0.63 0.46 -7.04
CA GLU A 124 1.00 -0.15 -8.31
C GLU A 124 0.54 0.62 -9.58
N TYR A 125 -0.28 1.67 -9.45
CA TYR A 125 -0.87 2.42 -10.57
C TYR A 125 -1.06 3.94 -10.33
N TYR A 126 -0.07 4.62 -9.73
CA TYR A 126 -0.03 6.09 -9.60
C TYR A 126 1.40 6.63 -9.69
N ASN A 127 1.56 7.60 -10.58
CA ASN A 127 2.83 8.13 -11.07
C ASN A 127 3.44 9.18 -10.12
N TRP A 128 3.48 8.90 -8.81
CA TRP A 128 4.06 9.80 -7.82
C TRP A 128 5.33 9.16 -7.26
N GLY A 129 6.42 9.37 -8.01
CA GLY A 129 7.77 9.35 -7.44
C GLY A 129 8.29 8.01 -6.93
N ASP A 130 7.92 6.89 -7.55
CA ASP A 130 8.68 5.64 -7.36
C ASP A 130 10.09 5.85 -7.93
N HIS A 131 10.98 6.32 -7.07
CA HIS A 131 12.38 6.54 -7.40
C HIS A 131 13.11 5.24 -7.11
N HIS A 132 13.22 4.42 -8.15
CA HIS A 132 14.05 3.23 -8.13
C HIS A 132 15.53 3.62 -8.01
N ILE A 133 16.22 2.98 -7.07
CA ILE A 133 17.63 3.13 -6.78
C ILE A 133 18.27 1.75 -6.96
N ASP A 134 19.17 1.61 -7.94
CA ASP A 134 19.81 0.32 -8.25
C ASP A 134 20.43 -0.34 -7.00
N SER A 135 21.15 0.45 -6.20
CA SER A 135 21.70 -0.02 -4.93
C SER A 135 21.98 1.11 -3.95
N MET A 136 21.97 0.77 -2.66
CA MET A 136 22.27 1.66 -1.54
C MET A 136 23.14 0.93 -0.52
N GLN A 137 24.17 1.61 -0.02
CA GLN A 137 24.98 1.09 1.09
C GLN A 137 24.44 1.59 2.42
N ILE A 138 24.13 0.68 3.34
CA ILE A 138 23.67 0.97 4.70
C ILE A 138 24.53 0.16 5.67
N ASN A 139 25.14 0.82 6.67
CA ASN A 139 26.01 0.17 7.66
C ASN A 139 27.05 -0.79 7.05
N GLY A 140 27.68 -0.38 5.94
CA GLY A 140 28.70 -1.17 5.24
C GLY A 140 28.17 -2.31 4.35
N SER A 141 26.88 -2.62 4.41
CA SER A 141 26.23 -3.64 3.58
C SER A 141 25.55 -3.03 2.35
N TRP A 142 25.63 -3.71 1.21
CA TRP A 142 24.96 -3.28 -0.02
C TRP A 142 23.57 -3.91 -0.12
N TYR A 143 22.59 -3.07 -0.40
CA TYR A 143 21.22 -3.45 -0.70
C TYR A 143 20.92 -3.06 -2.14
N THR A 144 20.29 -3.95 -2.90
CA THR A 144 19.96 -3.73 -4.31
C THR A 144 18.47 -3.55 -4.50
N GLU A 145 18.07 -3.06 -5.67
CA GLU A 145 16.67 -2.95 -6.06
C GLU A 145 15.90 -2.14 -5.02
N VAL A 146 16.42 -0.96 -4.64
CA VAL A 146 15.87 -0.14 -3.55
C VAL A 146 14.81 0.81 -4.09
N ARG A 147 13.70 0.94 -3.37
CA ARG A 147 12.65 1.92 -3.66
C ARG A 147 12.65 3.02 -2.61
N TYR A 148 12.51 4.26 -3.06
CA TYR A 148 12.40 5.45 -2.20
C TYR A 148 10.97 5.99 -2.18
N PHE A 149 10.57 6.47 -0.99
CA PHE A 149 9.26 7.02 -0.73
C PHE A 149 9.38 8.31 0.06
N ASP A 150 8.80 9.39 -0.48
CA ASP A 150 8.65 10.67 0.19
C ASP A 150 7.20 10.82 0.67
N LEU A 151 7.02 10.89 1.99
CA LEU A 151 5.71 11.01 2.63
C LEU A 151 5.58 12.36 3.35
N GLY A 152 6.39 13.35 2.96
CA GLY A 152 6.39 14.72 3.48
C GLY A 152 7.04 14.87 4.85
N ASN A 153 6.74 13.98 5.80
CA ASN A 153 7.36 13.94 7.13
C ASN A 153 8.08 12.62 7.43
N LEU A 154 8.26 11.80 6.40
CA LEU A 154 8.98 10.53 6.46
C LEU A 154 9.54 10.26 5.07
N GLU A 155 10.85 10.15 4.98
CA GLU A 155 11.50 9.52 3.83
C GLU A 155 11.79 8.08 4.21
N ALA A 156 11.51 7.15 3.31
CA ALA A 156 11.72 5.74 3.58
C ALA A 156 12.28 5.00 2.37
N TYR A 157 13.13 4.02 2.64
CA TYR A 157 13.84 3.26 1.62
C TYR A 157 13.63 1.77 1.88
N TRP A 158 13.08 1.07 0.89
CA TRP A 158 12.82 -0.37 0.95
C TRP A 158 13.68 -1.13 -0.03
N ALA A 159 14.39 -2.14 0.44
CA ALA A 159 15.08 -3.08 -0.43
C ALA A 159 14.19 -4.31 -0.68
N LYS A 160 14.25 -4.80 -1.91
CA LYS A 160 13.60 -6.05 -2.31
C LYS A 160 14.06 -7.20 -1.41
N ASP A 161 13.13 -8.08 -1.03
CA ASP A 161 13.38 -9.28 -0.20
C ASP A 161 13.98 -8.98 1.19
N VAL A 162 14.00 -7.71 1.62
CA VAL A 162 14.55 -7.29 2.92
C VAL A 162 13.54 -6.45 3.69
N GLY A 163 12.89 -5.48 3.04
CA GLY A 163 11.98 -4.55 3.69
C GLY A 163 12.61 -3.18 3.92
N LEU A 164 12.17 -2.48 4.97
CA LEU A 164 12.60 -1.11 5.29
C LEU A 164 14.07 -1.13 5.72
N ILE A 165 14.95 -0.53 4.92
CA ILE A 165 16.40 -0.48 5.17
C ILE A 165 16.88 0.87 5.71
N LYS A 166 16.11 1.94 5.50
CA LYS A 166 16.40 3.28 6.00
C LYS A 166 15.14 4.11 6.14
N LYS A 167 15.07 4.95 7.17
CA LYS A 167 14.04 5.98 7.32
C LYS A 167 14.62 7.28 7.85
N VAL A 168 14.14 8.41 7.31
CA VAL A 168 14.50 9.76 7.73
C VAL A 168 13.25 10.47 8.22
N ILE A 169 13.30 11.00 9.44
CA ILE A 169 12.14 11.62 10.10
C ILE A 169 12.51 13.03 10.53
N PRO A 170 12.00 14.07 9.87
CA PRO A 170 12.06 15.43 10.39
C PRO A 170 11.18 15.56 11.64
N SER A 171 11.71 16.19 12.69
CA SER A 171 10.96 16.54 13.89
C SER A 171 9.92 17.63 13.58
N TRP A 172 8.71 17.50 14.13
CA TRP A 172 7.67 18.51 13.95
C TRP A 172 8.08 19.84 14.57
N GLY A 173 8.28 20.87 13.73
CA GLY A 173 8.54 22.25 14.17
C GLY A 173 9.95 22.54 14.70
N GLY A 174 10.93 21.69 14.38
CA GLY A 174 12.34 21.93 14.73
C GLY A 174 13.31 21.46 13.64
N ASP A 175 14.59 21.77 13.82
CA ASP A 175 15.67 21.43 12.86
C ASP A 175 16.25 20.02 13.09
N THR A 176 15.64 19.22 13.97
CA THR A 176 16.09 17.86 14.28
C THR A 176 15.64 16.89 13.20
N VAL A 177 16.58 16.10 12.68
CA VAL A 177 16.32 15.01 11.74
C VAL A 177 16.87 13.72 12.33
N TYR A 178 16.02 12.70 12.43
CA TYR A 178 16.43 11.36 12.84
C TYR A 178 16.72 10.53 11.60
N ASN A 179 17.90 9.90 11.54
CA ASN A 179 18.33 9.12 10.39
C ASN A 179 18.63 7.68 10.81
N PHE A 180 17.61 6.84 10.68
CA PHE A 180 17.64 5.45 11.09
C PHE A 180 18.13 4.55 9.96
N GLU A 181 19.23 3.86 10.21
CA GLU A 181 19.84 2.91 9.30
C GLU A 181 19.71 1.48 9.83
N LEU A 182 19.40 0.53 8.94
CA LEU A 182 19.20 -0.87 9.30
C LEU A 182 20.49 -1.49 9.85
N VAL A 183 20.39 -2.06 11.05
CA VAL A 183 21.48 -2.78 11.73
C VAL A 183 21.34 -4.28 11.50
N ARG A 184 20.12 -4.80 11.68
CA ARG A 184 19.80 -6.23 11.50
C ARG A 184 18.30 -6.44 11.29
N TYR A 185 17.95 -7.56 10.70
CA TYR A 185 16.57 -7.98 10.47
C TYR A 185 16.47 -9.51 10.51
N GLU A 186 15.25 -10.01 10.65
CA GLU A 186 14.92 -11.42 10.49
C GLU A 186 13.58 -11.51 9.75
N LEU A 187 13.58 -12.23 8.64
CA LEU A 187 12.38 -12.58 7.89
C LEU A 187 12.05 -14.04 8.22
N LYS A 188 10.77 -14.34 8.44
CA LYS A 188 10.29 -15.70 8.65
C LYS A 188 9.89 -16.35 7.33
#